data_AF-A0A9X3LJU2-F1
#
_entry.id   AF-A0A9X3LJU2-F1
#
_cell.length_a   1.000
_cell.length_b   1.000
_cell.length_c   1.000
_cell.angle_alpha   90.00
_cell.angle_beta   90.00
_cell.angle_gamma   90.00
#
_symmetry.space_group_name_H-M   'P 1'
#
loop_
_entity.id
_entity.type
_entity.pdbx_description
1 polymer ?
#
loop_
_entity_poly.entity_id
_entity_poly.type
_entity_poly.pdbx_seq_one_letter_code
_entity_poly.pdbx_strand_id
1 'polypeptide(L)'
;MAPVSTDKLPEISDKLIRHISQGEEAEAVEMLDPHVREDLPWSVIVDVWTSILTDFGELQEITDQTIVPIKGDRNAASASEALSTKSTGTSVVVSTLNHEAGELMSRIAVSREGTVVGVLFLTPDATDYPF
;
A
#
# COMPACT_ATOMS: atom_id res chain seq x y z
N MET A 1 -10.35 16.41 10.66
CA MET A 1 -9.39 15.63 11.46
C MET A 1 -7.98 16.20 11.25
N ALA A 2 -7.08 16.08 12.24
CA ALA A 2 -5.69 16.49 12.08
C ALA A 2 -5.01 15.59 11.02
N PRO A 3 -4.09 16.12 10.19
CA PRO A 3 -3.38 15.31 9.21
C PRO A 3 -2.60 14.19 9.93
N VAL A 4 -2.62 12.98 9.37
CA VAL A 4 -1.82 11.87 9.89
C VAL A 4 -0.34 12.16 9.64
N SER A 5 0.48 12.00 10.68
CA SER A 5 1.94 12.08 10.57
C SER A 5 2.44 11.03 9.60
N THR A 6 3.31 11.44 8.68
CA THR A 6 3.92 10.56 7.67
C THR A 6 4.61 9.34 8.28
N ASP A 7 5.14 9.46 9.49
CA ASP A 7 5.77 8.38 10.26
C ASP A 7 4.84 7.21 10.57
N LYS A 8 3.51 7.41 10.54
CA LYS A 8 2.50 6.38 10.81
C LYS A 8 1.99 5.68 9.56
N LEU A 9 2.36 6.16 8.37
CA LEU A 9 1.92 5.56 7.11
C LEU A 9 2.42 4.10 6.95
N PRO A 10 3.68 3.76 7.30
CA PRO A 10 4.16 2.38 7.25
C PRO A 10 3.38 1.45 8.17
N GLU A 11 2.97 1.95 9.34
CA GLU A 11 2.14 1.19 10.28
C GLU A 11 0.73 0.96 9.71
N ILE A 12 0.16 1.95 9.01
CA ILE A 12 -1.13 1.81 8.32
C ILE A 12 -1.05 0.77 7.21
N SER A 13 0.01 0.79 6.40
CA SER A 13 0.19 -0.22 5.35
C SER A 13 0.39 -1.62 5.92
N ASP A 14 1.25 -1.79 6.94
CA ASP A 14 1.48 -3.09 7.58
C ASP A 14 0.19 -3.65 8.17
N LYS A 15 -0.58 -2.82 8.89
CA LYS A 15 -1.88 -3.23 9.42
C LYS A 15 -2.85 -3.66 8.32
N LEU A 16 -2.98 -2.88 7.25
CA LEU A 16 -3.86 -3.24 6.14
C LEU A 16 -3.49 -4.61 5.56
N ILE A 17 -2.19 -4.84 5.30
CA ILE A 17 -1.70 -6.11 4.73
C ILE A 17 -1.96 -7.26 5.70
N ARG A 18 -1.76 -7.05 7.01
CA ARG A 18 -2.09 -8.05 8.04
C ARG A 18 -3.59 -8.37 8.07
N HIS A 19 -4.46 -7.37 8.07
CA HIS A 19 -5.92 -7.60 8.04
C HIS A 19 -6.34 -8.34 6.76
N ILE A 20 -5.76 -8.00 5.61
CA ILE A 20 -5.96 -8.74 4.34
C ILE A 20 -5.52 -10.20 4.51
N SER A 21 -4.33 -10.42 5.06
CA SER A 21 -3.77 -11.76 5.27
C SER A 21 -4.57 -12.61 6.26
N GLN A 22 -5.15 -11.98 7.29
CA GLN A 22 -5.98 -12.65 8.29
C GLN A 22 -7.44 -12.81 7.87
N GLY A 23 -7.84 -12.22 6.73
CA GLY A 23 -9.22 -12.25 6.26
C GLY A 23 -10.17 -11.32 7.05
N GLU A 24 -9.63 -10.32 7.74
CA GLU A 24 -10.39 -9.36 8.53
C GLU A 24 -10.99 -8.26 7.65
N GLU A 25 -12.10 -8.59 6.99
CA GLU A 25 -12.82 -7.68 6.06
C GLU A 25 -13.15 -6.34 6.70
N ALA A 26 -13.80 -6.35 7.88
CA ALA A 26 -14.31 -5.13 8.49
C ALA A 26 -13.18 -4.12 8.78
N GLU A 27 -12.11 -4.58 9.40
CA GLU A 27 -10.94 -3.75 9.74
C GLU A 27 -10.26 -3.22 8.47
N ALA A 28 -10.02 -4.08 7.47
CA ALA A 28 -9.39 -3.67 6.23
C ALA A 28 -10.25 -2.67 5.44
N VAL A 29 -11.56 -2.91 5.35
CA VAL A 29 -12.52 -2.04 4.63
C VAL A 29 -12.73 -0.72 5.36
N GLU A 30 -12.69 -0.70 6.70
CA GLU A 30 -12.73 0.54 7.47
C GLU A 30 -11.51 1.44 7.22
N MET A 31 -10.34 0.85 6.95
CA MET A 31 -9.12 1.58 6.59
C MET A 31 -9.15 2.17 5.17
N LEU A 32 -9.94 1.59 4.25
CA LEU A 32 -10.09 2.05 2.87
C LEU A 32 -11.00 3.28 2.79
N ASP A 33 -10.74 4.16 1.83
CA ASP A 33 -11.62 5.29 1.54
C ASP A 33 -12.94 4.79 0.97
N PRO A 34 -14.10 5.35 1.36
CA PRO A 34 -15.40 4.94 0.84
C PRO A 34 -15.44 4.84 -0.70
N HIS A 35 -14.80 5.77 -1.43
CA HIS A 35 -14.76 5.71 -2.89
C HIS A 35 -13.95 4.49 -3.39
N VAL A 36 -12.89 4.13 -2.67
CA VAL A 36 -12.07 2.95 -2.99
C VAL A 36 -12.78 1.67 -2.62
N ARG A 37 -13.58 1.64 -1.55
CA ARG A 37 -14.40 0.46 -1.23
C ARG A 37 -15.43 0.17 -2.32
N GLU A 38 -15.93 1.21 -2.99
CA GLU A 38 -16.85 1.07 -4.12
C GLU A 38 -16.15 0.52 -5.37
N ASP A 39 -14.90 0.92 -5.62
CA ASP A 39 -14.12 0.52 -6.80
C ASP A 39 -13.36 -0.82 -6.60
N LEU A 40 -12.88 -1.06 -5.38
CA LEU A 40 -12.13 -2.23 -4.90
C LEU A 40 -12.90 -2.90 -3.75
N PRO A 41 -13.93 -3.70 -4.06
CA PRO A 41 -14.63 -4.47 -3.04
C PRO A 41 -13.72 -5.54 -2.43
N TRP A 42 -13.98 -5.91 -1.18
CA TRP A 42 -13.20 -6.90 -0.45
C TRP A 42 -13.01 -8.23 -1.21
N SER A 43 -14.02 -8.68 -1.94
CA SER A 43 -13.92 -9.88 -2.78
C SER A 43 -12.77 -9.81 -3.78
N VAL A 44 -12.50 -8.65 -4.38
CA VAL A 44 -11.38 -8.45 -5.30
C VAL A 44 -10.05 -8.46 -4.55
N ILE A 45 -10.00 -7.85 -3.37
CA ILE A 45 -8.79 -7.81 -2.54
C ILE A 45 -8.40 -9.23 -2.12
N VAL A 46 -9.35 -10.03 -1.63
CA VAL A 46 -9.12 -11.42 -1.23
C VAL A 46 -8.81 -12.31 -2.42
N ASP A 47 -9.45 -12.10 -3.58
CA ASP A 47 -9.15 -12.87 -4.79
C ASP A 47 -7.70 -12.63 -5.24
N VAL A 48 -7.27 -11.37 -5.30
CA VAL A 48 -5.87 -11.00 -5.60
C VAL A 48 -4.93 -11.56 -4.54
N TRP A 49 -5.25 -11.43 -3.25
CA TRP A 49 -4.42 -11.95 -2.17
C TRP A 49 -4.30 -13.48 -2.22
N THR A 50 -5.40 -14.19 -2.49
CA THR A 50 -5.41 -15.64 -2.65
C THR A 50 -4.58 -16.06 -3.86
N SER A 51 -4.64 -15.31 -4.96
CA SER A 51 -3.79 -15.53 -6.12
C SER A 51 -2.31 -15.33 -5.79
N ILE A 52 -1.98 -14.29 -5.01
CA ILE A 52 -0.62 -14.05 -4.52
C ILE A 52 -0.15 -15.20 -3.65
N LEU A 53 -0.94 -15.65 -2.67
CA LEU A 53 -0.62 -16.78 -1.81
C LEU A 53 -0.46 -18.08 -2.60
N THR A 54 -1.18 -18.24 -3.70
CA THR A 54 -1.09 -19.41 -4.58
C THR A 54 0.20 -19.40 -5.41
N ASP A 55 0.62 -18.22 -5.88
CA ASP A 55 1.79 -18.06 -6.76
C ASP A 55 3.11 -17.95 -5.96
N PHE A 56 3.09 -17.14 -4.90
CA PHE A 56 4.25 -16.82 -4.06
C PHE A 56 4.26 -17.54 -2.71
N GLY A 57 3.18 -18.21 -2.28
CA GLY A 57 3.10 -18.85 -0.97
C GLY A 57 2.77 -17.88 0.17
N GLU A 58 2.84 -18.38 1.41
CA GLU A 58 2.50 -17.58 2.61
C GLU A 58 3.44 -16.39 2.81
N LEU A 59 2.87 -15.26 3.27
CA LEU A 59 3.62 -14.07 3.64
C LEU A 59 4.47 -14.38 4.88
N GLN A 60 5.79 -14.27 4.74
CA GLN A 60 6.74 -14.50 5.82
C GLN A 60 7.03 -13.20 6.59
N GLU A 61 7.39 -12.14 5.86
CA GLU A 61 7.78 -10.87 6.47
C GLU A 61 7.55 -9.68 5.53
N ILE A 62 7.37 -8.50 6.12
CA ILE A 62 7.24 -7.22 5.41
C ILE A 62 8.50 -6.40 5.72
N THR A 63 9.24 -6.00 4.69
CA THR A 63 10.50 -5.26 4.78
C THR A 63 10.53 -4.06 3.83
N ASP A 64 11.60 -3.28 3.86
CA ASP A 64 11.87 -2.15 2.95
C ASP A 64 10.72 -1.14 2.83
N GLN A 65 10.13 -0.76 3.96
CA GLN A 65 9.01 0.18 3.98
C GLN A 65 9.50 1.61 3.70
N THR A 66 9.24 2.09 2.48
CA THR A 66 9.64 3.42 2.02
C THR A 66 8.43 4.25 1.65
N ILE A 67 8.36 5.48 2.15
CA ILE A 67 7.30 6.42 1.82
C ILE A 67 7.74 7.24 0.61
N VAL A 68 6.98 7.17 -0.49
CA VAL A 68 7.18 7.94 -1.71
C VAL A 68 5.95 8.79 -2.03
N PRO A 69 6.11 9.98 -2.61
CA PRO A 69 4.96 10.77 -3.07
C PRO A 69 4.29 10.11 -4.29
N ILE A 70 2.98 10.31 -4.49
CA ILE A 70 2.21 9.72 -5.61
C ILE A 70 2.76 10.10 -7.00
N LYS A 71 3.47 11.24 -7.11
CA LYS A 71 4.16 11.70 -8.34
C LYS A 71 5.66 11.37 -8.40
N GLY A 72 6.17 10.57 -7.47
CA GLY A 72 7.60 10.34 -7.31
C GLY A 72 8.12 9.18 -8.14
N ASP A 73 8.81 9.49 -9.23
CA ASP A 73 9.89 8.66 -9.76
C ASP A 73 10.75 8.13 -8.60
N ARG A 74 11.16 6.87 -8.68
CA ARG A 74 12.05 6.18 -7.71
C ARG A 74 13.41 6.88 -7.52
N ASN A 75 13.66 7.98 -8.23
CA ASN A 75 14.90 8.74 -8.31
C ASN A 75 14.75 10.24 -7.94
N ALA A 76 13.56 10.71 -7.52
CA ALA A 76 13.33 12.13 -7.28
C ALA A 76 13.29 12.46 -5.78
N ALA A 77 14.40 13.03 -5.31
CA ALA A 77 14.59 13.89 -4.13
C ALA A 77 14.00 13.42 -2.79
N SER A 78 14.84 13.49 -1.75
CA SER A 78 14.52 13.31 -0.34
C SER A 78 13.06 13.66 0.00
N ALA A 79 12.35 12.70 0.60
CA ALA A 79 10.91 12.74 0.90
C ALA A 79 10.39 14.08 1.45
N SER A 80 11.25 14.87 2.12
CA SER A 80 10.93 16.21 2.63
C SER A 80 10.69 17.30 1.58
N GLU A 81 11.30 17.25 0.39
CA GLU A 81 11.16 18.33 -0.61
C GLU A 81 9.93 18.16 -1.51
N ALA A 82 9.55 16.92 -1.82
CA ALA A 82 8.37 16.63 -2.64
C ALA A 82 7.02 16.91 -1.94
N LEU A 83 7.03 17.02 -0.61
CA LEU A 83 5.84 17.37 0.20
C LEU A 83 5.49 18.87 0.15
N SER A 84 6.37 19.73 -0.39
CA SER A 84 6.24 21.19 -0.30
C SER A 84 5.50 21.83 -1.49
N THR A 85 5.33 21.12 -2.61
CA THR A 85 4.74 21.68 -3.84
C THR A 85 3.33 21.16 -4.10
N LYS A 86 2.36 21.70 -3.34
CA LYS A 86 1.04 22.10 -3.85
C LYS A 86 0.40 21.14 -4.89
N SER A 87 0.25 19.87 -4.57
CA SER A 87 -0.54 18.90 -5.35
C SER A 87 -0.91 17.73 -4.45
N THR A 88 -2.19 17.71 -4.04
CA THR A 88 -2.95 16.59 -3.46
C THR A 88 -2.17 15.67 -2.52
N GLY A 89 -2.31 15.92 -1.21
CA GLY A 89 -1.60 15.20 -0.14
C GLY A 89 -1.95 13.73 -0.02
N THR A 90 -1.46 12.90 -0.94
CA THR A 90 -1.52 11.44 -0.91
C THR A 90 -0.09 10.92 -0.96
N SER A 91 0.28 10.08 0.01
CA SER A 91 1.58 9.45 0.15
C SER A 91 1.45 7.96 -0.15
N VAL A 92 2.39 7.40 -0.88
CA VAL A 92 2.42 5.97 -1.21
C VAL A 92 3.47 5.30 -0.34
N VAL A 93 3.07 4.28 0.41
CA VAL A 93 4.01 3.42 1.12
C VAL A 93 4.33 2.23 0.23
N VAL A 94 5.58 2.12 -0.17
CA VAL A 94 6.12 0.94 -0.84
C VAL A 94 6.67 0.02 0.23
N SER A 95 6.32 -1.25 0.22
CA SER A 95 6.85 -2.25 1.16
C SER A 95 7.07 -3.57 0.44
N THR A 96 8.20 -4.20 0.69
CA THR A 96 8.57 -5.50 0.14
C THR A 96 7.99 -6.61 1.02
N LEU A 97 7.11 -7.40 0.45
CA LEU A 97 6.51 -8.59 1.02
C LEU A 97 7.40 -9.78 0.65
N ASN A 98 8.09 -10.35 1.62
CA ASN A 98 8.80 -11.62 1.43
C ASN A 98 7.80 -12.75 1.66
N HIS A 99 7.59 -13.56 0.62
CA HIS A 99 6.78 -14.75 0.64
C HIS A 99 7.66 -16.01 0.56
N GLU A 100 7.07 -17.17 0.82
CA GLU A 100 7.79 -18.45 0.78
C GLU A 100 8.50 -18.73 -0.57
N ALA A 101 7.85 -18.38 -1.67
CA ALA A 101 8.28 -18.61 -3.04
C ALA A 101 8.54 -17.30 -3.81
N GLY A 102 9.09 -16.29 -3.15
CA GLY A 102 9.58 -15.07 -3.80
C GLY A 102 9.34 -13.80 -2.99
N GLU A 103 9.62 -12.66 -3.61
CA GLU A 103 9.34 -11.34 -3.06
C GLU A 103 8.30 -10.65 -3.93
N LEU A 104 7.42 -9.88 -3.29
CA LEU A 104 6.38 -9.06 -3.91
C LEU A 104 6.49 -7.65 -3.36
N MET A 105 6.13 -6.66 -4.16
CA MET A 105 6.13 -5.26 -3.76
C MET A 105 4.69 -4.79 -3.58
N SER A 106 4.36 -4.37 -2.37
CA SER A 106 3.10 -3.70 -2.06
C SER A 106 3.27 -2.19 -2.14
N ARG A 107 2.30 -1.51 -2.74
CA ARG A 107 2.24 -0.06 -2.88
C ARG A 107 0.87 0.40 -2.39
N ILE A 108 0.85 0.97 -1.21
CA ILE A 108 -0.36 1.42 -0.53
C ILE A 108 -0.41 2.94 -0.59
N ALA A 109 -1.33 3.49 -1.38
CA ALA A 109 -1.59 4.92 -1.42
C ALA A 109 -2.47 5.32 -0.25
N VAL A 110 -2.04 6.31 0.53
CA VAL A 110 -2.71 6.81 1.73
C VAL A 110 -2.90 8.31 1.61
N SER A 111 -4.13 8.78 1.77
CA SER A 111 -4.47 10.21 1.81
C SER A 111 -3.92 10.87 3.08
N ARG A 112 -3.78 12.20 3.07
CA ARG A 112 -3.41 13.04 4.22
C ARG A 112 -4.27 12.82 5.47
N GLU A 113 -5.47 12.30 5.26
CA GLU A 113 -6.44 12.00 6.33
C GLU A 113 -6.15 10.66 7.03
N GLY A 114 -5.17 9.90 6.54
CA GLY A 114 -4.79 8.58 7.07
C GLY A 114 -5.58 7.43 6.47
N THR A 115 -6.33 7.67 5.40
CA THR A 115 -7.19 6.68 4.76
C THR A 115 -6.53 6.10 3.53
N VAL A 116 -6.62 4.79 3.34
CA VAL A 116 -6.04 4.10 2.18
C VAL A 116 -6.88 4.39 0.95
N VAL A 117 -6.28 5.03 -0.04
CA VAL A 117 -6.90 5.43 -1.31
C VAL A 117 -6.43 4.59 -2.50
N GLY A 118 -5.60 3.58 -2.28
CA GLY A 118 -5.20 2.65 -3.33
C GLY A 118 -4.30 1.54 -2.78
N VAL A 119 -4.46 0.34 -3.34
CA VAL A 119 -3.68 -0.84 -2.99
C VAL A 119 -3.22 -1.46 -4.29
N LEU A 120 -1.92 -1.66 -4.43
CA LEU A 120 -1.34 -2.33 -5.59
C LEU A 120 -0.28 -3.32 -5.13
N PHE A 121 -0.35 -4.55 -5.62
CA PHE A 121 0.66 -5.58 -5.41
C PHE A 121 1.32 -5.88 -6.75
N LEU A 122 2.66 -5.89 -6.77
CA LEU A 122 3.46 -5.97 -7.97
C LEU A 122 4.62 -6.93 -7.76
N THR A 123 5.06 -7.60 -8.81
CA THR A 123 6.33 -8.32 -8.74
C THR A 123 7.49 -7.32 -8.74
N PRO A 124 8.59 -7.59 -8.01
CA PRO A 124 9.73 -6.67 -7.92
C PRO A 124 10.42 -6.44 -9.27
N ASP A 125 10.25 -7.36 -10.23
CA ASP A 125 10.80 -7.28 -11.59
C ASP A 125 9.99 -6.35 -12.51
N ALA A 126 8.75 -6.03 -12.13
CA ALA A 126 7.98 -5.10 -12.95
C ALA A 126 8.64 -3.71 -12.89
N THR A 127 8.63 -3.02 -14.02
CA THR A 127 9.41 -1.78 -14.22
C THR A 127 8.55 -0.65 -14.79
N ASP A 128 7.34 -0.96 -15.24
CA ASP A 128 6.37 -0.03 -15.80
C ASP A 128 5.08 -0.09 -14.96
N TYR A 129 4.74 1.01 -14.30
CA TYR A 129 3.59 1.07 -13.40
C TYR A 129 2.90 2.42 -13.51
N PRO A 130 1.61 2.47 -13.90
CA PRO A 130 0.84 3.69 -13.83
C PRO A 130 0.43 3.94 -12.37
N PHE A 131 1.12 4.85 -11.70
CA PHE A 131 0.55 5.61 -10.59
C PHE A 131 0.37 7.07 -11.03
#